data_AF-A0A434CIL2-F1
#
_entry.id   AF-A0A434CIL2-F1
#
_cell.length_a   1.000
_cell.length_b   1.000
_cell.length_c   1.000
_cell.angle_alpha   90.00
_cell.angle_beta   90.00
_cell.angle_gamma   90.00
#
_symmetry.space_group_name_H-M   'P 1'
#
loop_
_entity.id
_entity.type
_entity.pdbx_description
1 polymer ?
#
loop_
_entity_poly.entity_id
_entity_poly.type
_entity_poly.pdbx_seq_one_letter_code
_entity_poly.pdbx_strand_id
1 'polypeptide(L)' 'HVAAVADHLLKAIKDAGLGTARVEGLSGADWVLIDSGDIIVHVFRPEVREFYNLEKMWQAPDLEEETLH' A
#
# COMPACT_ATOMS: atom_id res chain seq x y z
N HIS A 1 11.31 -6.56 8.73
CA HIS A 1 11.45 -5.29 8.00
C HIS A 1 10.09 -4.64 7.70
N VAL A 2 9.16 -5.32 7.00
CA VAL A 2 7.82 -4.77 6.68
C VAL A 2 7.02 -4.33 7.92
N ALA A 3 6.96 -5.15 8.97
CA ALA A 3 6.27 -4.80 10.22
C ALA A 3 6.80 -3.50 10.85
N ALA A 4 8.13 -3.30 10.88
CA ALA A 4 8.72 -2.08 11.42
C ALA A 4 8.36 -0.82 10.60
N VAL A 5 8.26 -0.95 9.27
CA VAL A 5 7.78 0.14 8.40
C VAL A 5 6.31 0.45 8.68
N ALA A 6 5.49 -0.59 8.84
CA ALA A 6 4.07 -0.44 9.18
C ALA A 6 3.89 0.26 10.53
N ASP A 7 4.59 -0.20 11.57
CA ASP A 7 4.55 0.39 12.92
C ASP A 7 4.98 1.86 12.92
N HIS A 8 6.05 2.18 12.19
CA HIS A 8 6.52 3.56 12.05
C HIS A 8 5.48 4.46 11.39
N LEU A 9 4.83 3.97 10.32
CA LEU A 9 3.79 4.71 9.62
C LEU A 9 2.55 4.93 10.50
N LEU A 10 2.12 3.92 11.25
CA LEU A 10 0.99 4.03 12.19
C LEU A 10 1.27 5.07 13.27
N LYS A 11 2.50 5.09 13.79
CA LYS A 11 2.91 6.10 14.76
C LYS A 11 2.87 7.50 14.13
N ALA A 12 3.39 7.67 12.91
CA ALA A 12 3.37 8.95 12.22
C ALA A 12 1.94 9.47 11.96
N ILE A 13 1.02 8.59 11.53
CA ILE A 13 -0.41 8.92 11.33
C ILE A 13 -1.04 9.41 12.64
N LYS A 14 -0.79 8.69 13.74
CA LYS A 14 -1.28 9.06 15.06
C LYS A 14 -0.70 10.39 15.55
N ASP A 15 0.60 10.58 15.41
CA ASP A 15 1.31 11.79 15.84
C ASP A 15 0.89 13.03 15.02
N ALA A 16 0.46 12.83 13.77
CA ALA A 16 -0.12 13.87 12.91
C ALA A 16 -1.58 14.21 13.26
N GLY A 17 -2.21 13.52 14.22
CA GLY A 17 -3.60 13.75 14.60
C GLY A 17 -4.63 13.23 13.59
N LEU A 18 -4.21 12.37 12.65
CA LEU A 18 -5.07 11.80 11.60
C LEU A 18 -5.89 10.59 12.08
N GLY A 19 -5.89 10.31 13.38
CA GLY A 19 -6.66 9.22 13.99
C GLY A 19 -5.95 7.86 13.94
N THR A 20 -6.76 6.80 14.02
CA THR A 20 -6.29 5.40 14.00
C THR A 20 -6.55 4.77 12.64
N ALA A 21 -5.49 4.31 12.00
CA ALA A 21 -5.58 3.50 10.78
C ALA A 21 -5.90 2.04 11.12
N ARG A 22 -6.65 1.37 10.24
CA ARG A 22 -6.88 -0.08 10.29
C ARG A 22 -5.69 -0.77 9.63
N VAL A 23 -5.28 -1.90 10.18
CA VAL A 23 -4.14 -2.67 9.68
C VAL A 23 -4.50 -4.13 9.51
N GLU A 24 -4.12 -4.69 8.36
CA GLU A 24 -4.30 -6.10 8.03
C GLU A 24 -2.97 -6.72 7.55
N GLY A 25 -2.79 -8.02 7.74
CA GLY A 25 -1.63 -8.77 7.24
C GLY A 25 -0.34 -8.70 8.09
N LEU A 26 -0.37 -8.03 9.25
CA LEU A 26 0.77 -7.89 10.17
C LEU A 26 1.37 -9.24 10.63
N SER A 27 0.55 -10.28 10.79
CA SER A 27 0.98 -11.60 11.28
C SER A 27 1.81 -12.38 10.26
N GLY A 28 1.60 -12.17 8.96
CA GLY A 28 2.40 -12.78 7.89
C GLY A 28 3.60 -11.93 7.49
N ALA A 29 3.49 -10.60 7.59
CA ALA A 29 4.53 -9.61 7.24
C ALA A 29 5.11 -9.73 5.81
N ASP A 30 4.39 -10.41 4.92
CA ASP A 30 4.69 -10.53 3.49
C ASP A 30 3.98 -9.42 2.71
N TRP A 31 2.76 -9.10 3.13
CA TRP A 31 1.95 -7.97 2.67
C TRP A 31 1.18 -7.39 3.86
N VAL A 32 1.33 -6.08 4.06
CA VAL A 32 0.58 -5.31 5.05
C VAL A 32 -0.24 -4.24 4.32
N LEU A 33 -1.52 -4.14 4.67
CA LEU A 33 -2.43 -3.10 4.20
C LEU A 33 -2.73 -2.16 5.37
N ILE A 34 -2.57 -0.87 5.14
CA ILE A 34 -2.86 0.19 6.11
C ILE A 34 -3.91 1.11 5.48
N ASP A 35 -5.08 1.15 6.10
CA ASP A 35 -6.21 1.97 5.68
C ASP A 35 -6.39 3.13 6.67
N SER A 36 -6.15 4.36 6.19
CA SER A 36 -6.36 5.59 6.97
C SER A 36 -7.64 6.35 6.59
N GLY A 37 -8.55 5.72 5.85
CA GLY A 37 -9.79 6.33 5.34
C GLY A 37 -9.58 7.03 3.99
N ASP A 38 -8.75 8.08 3.97
CA ASP A 38 -8.49 8.85 2.73
C ASP A 38 -7.41 8.23 1.84
N ILE A 39 -6.48 7.48 2.44
CA ILE A 39 -5.33 6.89 1.77
C ILE A 39 -5.20 5.43 2.21
N ILE A 40 -4.96 4.56 1.24
CA ILE A 40 -4.64 3.15 1.48
C ILE A 40 -3.19 2.91 1.08
N VAL A 41 -2.38 2.48 2.04
CA VAL A 41 -0.96 2.16 1.83
C VAL A 41 -0.77 0.66 1.81
N HIS A 42 -0.15 0.17 0.74
CA HIS A 42 0.23 -1.23 0.60
C HIS A 42 1.75 -1.38 0.80
N VAL A 43 2.16 -2.16 1.79
CA VAL A 43 3.57 -2.44 2.09
C VAL A 43 3.87 -3.89 1.78
N PHE A 44 4.80 -4.12 0.86
CA PHE A 44 5.18 -5.46 0.39
C PHE A 44 6.63 -5.78 0.72
N ARG A 45 6.94 -7.07 0.88
CA ARG A 45 8.31 -7.53 0.64
C ARG A 45 8.66 -7.45 -0.85
N PRO A 46 9.91 -7.14 -1.21
CA PRO A 46 10.32 -7.05 -2.62
C PRO A 46 9.95 -8.30 -3.43
N GLU A 47 10.21 -9.49 -2.87
CA GLU A 47 9.90 -10.80 -3.47
C GLU A 47 8.41 -11.00 -3.77
N VAL A 48 7.53 -10.47 -2.93
CA VAL A 48 6.06 -10.57 -3.07
C VAL A 48 5.55 -9.55 -4.09
N ARG A 49 6.13 -8.33 -4.11
CA ARG A 49 5.78 -7.27 -5.06
C ARG A 49 5.98 -7.72 -6.50
N GLU A 50 7.11 -8.37 -6.79
CA GLU A 50 7.45 -8.87 -8.12
C GLU A 50 6.52 -10.00 -8.57
N PHE A 51 6.15 -10.90 -7.65
CA PHE A 51 5.25 -12.01 -7.96
C PHE A 51 3.83 -11.56 -8.31
N TYR A 52 3.27 -10.62 -7.54
CA TYR A 52 1.89 -10.15 -7.74
C TYR A 52 1.76 -9.03 -8.79
N ASN A 53 2.86 -8.38 -9.18
CA ASN A 53 2.93 -7.34 -10.21
C ASN A 53 1.75 -6.33 -10.16
N LEU A 54 1.41 -5.92 -8.94
CA LEU A 54 0.20 -5.13 -8.66
C LEU A 54 0.24 -3.73 -9.28
N GLU A 55 1.43 -3.29 -9.69
CA GLU A 55 1.62 -2.03 -10.43
C GLU A 55 0.74 -1.99 -11.67
N LYS A 56 0.49 -3.12 -12.33
CA LYS A 56 -0.42 -3.20 -13.48
C LYS A 56 -1.89 -2.89 -13.16
N MET A 57 -2.34 -3.12 -11.91
CA MET A 57 -3.72 -2.83 -11.51
C MET A 57 -3.93 -1.37 -11.12
N TRP A 58 -2.86 -0.71 -10.65
CA TRP A 58 -2.89 0.69 -10.21
C TRP A 58 -2.23 1.65 -11.20
N GLN A 59 -1.68 1.12 -12.29
CA GLN A 59 -1.32 1.92 -13.45
C GLN A 59 -2.60 2.57 -13.97
N ALA A 60 -2.58 3.90 -14.06
CA ALA A 60 -3.57 4.61 -14.84
C ALA A 60 -3.56 3.98 -16.24
N PRO A 61 -4.73 3.80 -16.88
CA PRO A 61 -4.75 3.39 -18.28
C PRO A 61 -3.81 4.31 -19.04
N ASP A 62 -2.90 3.75 -19.84
CA ASP A 62 -2.11 4.54 -20.75
C ASP A 62 -3.09 5.35 -21.60
N LEU A 63 -3.13 6.68 -21.41
CA LEU A 63 -3.96 7.59 -22.20
C LEU A 63 -3.43 7.73 -23.65
N GLU A 64 -2.66 6.75 -24.12
CA GLU A 64 -2.03 6.72 -25.43
C GLU A 64 -2.44 5.47 -26.22
N GLU A 65 -3.72 5.05 -26.18
CA GLU A 65 -4.23 4.11 -27.18
C GLU A 65 -5.73 4.21 -27.48
N GLU A 66 -6.37 5.36 -27.20
CA GLU A 66 -7.79 5.58 -27.54
C GLU A 66 -8.03 6.84 -28.38
N THR A 67 -7.12 7.15 -29.32
CA THR A 67 -7.45 8.07 -30.43
C THR A 67 -6.82 7.63 -31.74
N LEU A 68 -7.02 6.36 -32.11
CA LEU A 68 -6.83 5.94 -33.49
C LEU A 68 -7.74 4.76 -33.85
N HIS A 69 -9.06 4.94 -33.70
CA HIS A 69 -10.06 4.19 -34.48
C HIS A 69 -11.32 5.02 -34.68
#